data_AF-A0A7V2G6E5-F1
#
_entry.id   AF-A0A7V2G6E5-F1
#
_cell.length_a   1.000
_cell.length_b   1.000
_cell.length_c   1.000
_cell.angle_alpha   90.00
_cell.angle_beta   90.00
_cell.angle_gamma   90.00
#
_symmetry.space_group_name_H-M   'P 1'
#
loop_
_entity.id
_entity.type
_entity.pdbx_description
1 polymer ?
#
loop_
_entity_poly.entity_id
_entity_poly.type
_entity_poly.pdbx_seq_one_letter_code
_entity_poly.pdbx_strand_id
1 'polypeptide(L)'
;MSSFLTDDFLLHGEVARALYHEFAAPEPIFDYHCHLPPDQIAADRQFPNLYSIWLAGDHYKWRAMRSNGVPERLCTGDASDYDKFLAWAATVPKTLRNPLYHWTHLELKRFFGITRLLDEKSAPGIWEEANAKLAEMSVHRILESNRVRVVCTTDDPVDSLGHHRAIAASSLKTRVYPTFRPDKALRVDDPALFNAWTDQLAGAADTDCARFEGFLDALRKRHAFFHAQGCRLSDHGLERCFAEPCSDR
;
A
#
# COMPACT_ATOMS: atom_id res chain seq x y z
N MET A 1 28.46 16.29 -16.82
CA MET A 1 27.02 16.41 -16.54
C MET A 1 26.71 15.53 -15.33
N SER A 2 26.01 16.04 -14.32
CA SER A 2 25.54 15.22 -13.21
C SER A 2 24.51 14.22 -13.74
N SER A 3 24.69 12.93 -13.47
CA SER A 3 23.69 11.91 -13.80
C SER A 3 22.44 12.10 -12.93
N PHE A 4 21.26 11.76 -13.45
CA PHE A 4 20.02 11.71 -12.67
C PHE A 4 20.00 10.44 -11.80
N LEU A 5 19.50 10.53 -10.56
CA LEU A 5 19.48 9.43 -9.59
C LEU A 5 20.85 8.74 -9.37
N THR A 6 21.87 9.54 -9.04
CA THR A 6 23.13 9.00 -8.49
C THR A 6 22.89 8.31 -7.16
N ASP A 7 23.92 7.64 -6.64
CA ASP A 7 23.84 7.05 -5.29
C ASP A 7 23.76 8.13 -4.20
N ASP A 8 24.17 9.35 -4.52
CA ASP A 8 24.04 10.56 -3.67
C ASP A 8 22.76 11.37 -3.96
N PHE A 9 21.74 10.75 -4.55
CA PHE A 9 20.50 11.46 -4.86
C PHE A 9 19.87 12.08 -3.60
N LEU A 10 19.60 13.40 -3.65
CA LEU A 10 19.14 14.25 -2.54
C LEU A 10 20.15 14.45 -1.39
N LEU A 11 21.36 13.91 -1.48
CA LEU A 11 22.38 14.04 -0.45
C LEU A 11 23.29 15.23 -0.76
N HIS A 12 23.09 16.33 -0.02
CA HIS A 12 23.88 17.54 -0.16
C HIS A 12 24.96 17.64 0.92
N GLY A 13 26.22 17.51 0.52
CA GLY A 13 27.39 17.61 1.42
C GLY A 13 27.87 16.27 1.98
N GLU A 14 29.09 16.25 2.52
CA GLU A 14 29.75 15.03 3.01
C GLU A 14 29.03 14.41 4.21
N VAL A 15 28.51 15.24 5.12
CA VAL A 15 27.76 14.78 6.29
C VAL A 15 26.50 14.02 5.89
N ALA A 16 25.73 14.52 4.92
CA ALA A 16 24.53 13.86 4.44
C ALA A 16 24.85 12.49 3.81
N ARG A 17 25.94 12.41 3.05
CA ARG A 17 26.43 11.15 2.45
C ARG A 17 26.82 10.13 3.52
N ALA A 18 27.61 10.53 4.52
CA ALA A 18 28.03 9.67 5.62
C ALA A 18 26.82 9.14 6.41
N LEU A 19 25.91 10.03 6.82
CA LEU A 19 24.70 9.64 7.56
C LEU A 19 23.83 8.65 6.79
N TYR A 20 23.66 8.84 5.48
CA TYR A 20 22.86 7.93 4.67
C TYR A 20 23.58 6.60 4.42
N HIS A 21 24.77 6.64 3.84
CA HIS A 21 25.45 5.42 3.36
C HIS A 21 25.96 4.55 4.50
N GLU A 22 26.44 5.13 5.60
CA GLU A 22 27.03 4.38 6.71
C GLU A 22 25.98 3.94 7.74
N PHE A 23 24.92 4.72 7.94
CA PHE A 23 23.94 4.46 9.01
C PHE A 23 22.55 4.16 8.49
N ALA A 24 21.94 5.01 7.65
CA ALA A 24 20.52 4.85 7.30
C ALA A 24 20.23 3.75 6.27
N ALA A 25 21.03 3.66 5.20
CA ALA A 25 20.84 2.71 4.10
C ALA A 25 20.93 1.21 4.50
N PRO A 26 21.79 0.78 5.45
CA PRO A 26 21.82 -0.62 5.87
C PRO A 26 20.64 -1.02 6.76
N GLU A 27 19.95 -0.07 7.41
CA GLU A 27 18.86 -0.37 8.34
C GLU A 27 17.68 -1.10 7.66
N PRO A 28 16.99 -1.98 8.40
CA PRO A 28 15.78 -2.62 7.89
C PRO A 28 14.59 -1.65 7.83
N ILE A 29 13.56 -2.05 7.09
CA ILE A 29 12.31 -1.30 6.99
C ILE A 29 11.33 -1.81 8.05
N PHE A 30 10.80 -0.88 8.85
CA PHE A 30 9.59 -1.06 9.65
C PHE A 30 8.50 -0.19 9.04
N ASP A 31 7.64 -0.79 8.23
CA ASP A 31 6.52 -0.11 7.61
C ASP A 31 5.27 -0.23 8.50
N TYR A 32 5.19 0.67 9.49
CA TYR A 32 4.19 0.59 10.55
C TYR A 32 2.77 0.97 10.12
N HIS A 33 2.57 1.40 8.87
CA HIS A 33 1.23 1.63 8.33
C HIS A 33 1.26 1.58 6.80
N CYS A 34 0.53 0.64 6.22
CA CYS A 34 0.37 0.50 4.78
C CYS A 34 -1.01 -0.04 4.41
N HIS A 35 -1.26 -0.08 3.10
CA HIS A 35 -2.45 -0.69 2.50
C HIS A 35 -2.10 -1.93 1.66
N LEU A 36 -1.02 -2.63 2.00
CA LEU A 36 -0.65 -3.86 1.30
C LEU A 36 -1.74 -4.92 1.48
N PRO A 37 -2.16 -5.60 0.40
CA PRO A 37 -3.20 -6.63 0.46
C PRO A 37 -2.70 -7.90 1.17
N PRO A 38 -3.25 -8.26 2.36
CA PRO A 38 -2.77 -9.39 3.15
C PRO A 38 -2.89 -10.74 2.43
N ASP A 39 -3.91 -10.90 1.58
CA ASP A 39 -4.14 -12.10 0.77
C ASP A 39 -2.99 -12.36 -0.21
N GLN A 40 -2.46 -11.32 -0.83
CA GLN A 40 -1.35 -11.44 -1.77
C GLN A 40 -0.02 -11.75 -1.07
N ILE A 41 0.17 -11.24 0.15
CA ILE A 41 1.29 -11.64 1.00
C ILE A 41 1.13 -13.10 1.40
N ALA A 42 -0.06 -13.52 1.87
CA ALA A 42 -0.30 -14.91 2.27
C ALA A 42 -0.09 -15.91 1.11
N ALA A 43 -0.47 -15.52 -0.11
CA ALA A 43 -0.35 -16.35 -1.31
C ALA A 43 1.04 -16.34 -1.95
N ASP A 44 2.00 -15.56 -1.40
CA ASP A 44 3.29 -15.25 -2.04
C ASP A 44 3.14 -14.90 -3.53
N ARG A 45 2.25 -13.94 -3.81
CA ARG A 45 1.78 -13.67 -5.17
C ARG A 45 2.95 -13.41 -6.12
N GLN A 46 2.88 -14.03 -7.28
CA GLN A 46 3.66 -13.69 -8.47
C GLN A 46 2.86 -12.76 -9.38
N PHE A 47 3.54 -11.78 -9.96
CA PHE A 47 2.90 -10.76 -10.79
C PHE A 47 3.07 -11.11 -12.28
N PRO A 48 1.99 -11.13 -13.08
CA PRO A 48 2.06 -11.56 -14.48
C PRO A 48 2.83 -10.59 -15.39
N ASN A 49 2.87 -9.31 -15.04
CA ASN A 49 3.55 -8.27 -15.81
C ASN A 49 3.78 -6.98 -14.99
N LEU A 50 4.55 -6.05 -15.55
CA LEU A 50 4.92 -4.79 -14.93
C LEU A 50 3.71 -3.92 -14.60
N TYR A 51 2.66 -3.90 -15.44
CA TYR A 51 1.45 -3.15 -15.11
C TYR A 51 0.82 -3.65 -13.81
N SER A 52 0.72 -4.97 -13.63
CA SER A 52 0.02 -5.57 -12.50
C SER A 52 0.64 -5.25 -11.13
N ILE A 53 1.96 -5.11 -11.05
CA ILE A 53 2.67 -4.74 -9.81
C ILE A 53 2.80 -3.21 -9.65
N TRP A 54 2.75 -2.46 -10.75
CA TRP A 54 3.26 -1.09 -10.77
C TRP A 54 2.23 -0.01 -11.11
N LEU A 55 1.19 -0.35 -11.86
CA LEU A 55 0.17 0.57 -12.38
C LEU A 55 -1.27 0.17 -12.01
N ALA A 56 -1.49 -1.06 -11.56
CA ALA A 56 -2.78 -1.48 -11.00
C ALA A 56 -3.09 -0.79 -9.64
N GLY A 57 -2.12 -0.08 -9.08
CA GLY A 57 -2.19 0.86 -7.97
C GLY A 57 -0.84 1.56 -7.79
N ASP A 58 -0.65 2.47 -6.83
CA ASP A 58 -1.67 3.30 -6.20
C ASP A 58 -2.19 4.38 -7.16
N HIS A 59 -3.31 5.00 -6.78
CA HIS A 59 -4.09 5.95 -7.57
C HIS A 59 -3.35 7.23 -8.03
N TYR A 60 -2.13 7.51 -7.56
CA TYR A 60 -1.34 8.67 -7.99
C TYR A 60 -1.01 8.66 -9.49
N LYS A 61 -0.66 7.50 -10.04
CA LYS A 61 -0.31 7.37 -11.46
C LYS A 61 -1.54 7.63 -12.34
N TRP A 62 -2.71 7.10 -11.95
CA TRP A 62 -3.99 7.39 -12.62
C TRP A 62 -4.35 8.86 -12.54
N ARG A 63 -4.17 9.50 -11.38
CA ARG A 63 -4.42 10.94 -11.23
C ARG A 63 -3.54 11.76 -12.19
N ALA A 64 -2.26 11.42 -12.31
CA ALA A 64 -1.34 12.09 -13.23
C ALA A 64 -1.73 11.85 -14.69
N MET A 65 -2.09 10.62 -15.07
CA MET A 65 -2.58 10.28 -16.42
C MET A 65 -3.86 11.07 -16.77
N ARG A 66 -4.84 11.10 -15.88
CA ARG A 66 -6.07 11.91 -16.04
C ARG A 66 -5.76 13.40 -16.19
N SER A 67 -4.84 13.92 -15.37
CA SER A 67 -4.38 15.32 -15.43
C SER A 67 -3.65 15.64 -16.74
N ASN A 68 -3.02 14.63 -17.36
CA ASN A 68 -2.38 14.71 -18.66
C ASN A 68 -3.35 14.43 -19.84
N GLY A 69 -4.66 14.36 -19.58
CA GLY A 69 -5.68 14.15 -20.62
C GLY A 69 -5.74 12.73 -21.19
N VAL A 70 -5.15 11.74 -20.51
CA VAL A 70 -5.24 10.34 -20.94
C VAL A 70 -6.67 9.83 -20.76
N PRO A 71 -7.28 9.19 -21.78
CA PRO A 71 -8.63 8.61 -21.67
C PRO A 71 -8.76 7.58 -20.54
N GLU A 72 -9.91 7.56 -19.85
CA GLU A 72 -10.13 6.68 -18.68
C GLU A 72 -9.99 5.18 -19.02
N ARG A 73 -10.27 4.77 -20.26
CA ARG A 73 -10.02 3.40 -20.74
C ARG A 73 -8.57 2.95 -20.57
N LEU A 74 -7.62 3.89 -20.63
CA LEU A 74 -6.18 3.67 -20.45
C LEU A 74 -5.71 3.90 -19.00
N CYS A 75 -6.60 4.31 -18.09
CA CYS A 75 -6.31 4.41 -16.66
C CYS A 75 -6.84 3.15 -15.95
N THR A 76 -8.14 3.10 -15.63
CA THR A 76 -8.77 1.97 -14.92
C THR A 76 -9.78 1.21 -15.76
N GLY A 77 -10.00 1.60 -17.03
CA GLY A 77 -10.95 0.90 -17.91
C GLY A 77 -10.39 -0.38 -18.55
N ASP A 78 -10.88 -0.69 -19.74
CA ASP A 78 -10.79 -2.00 -20.39
C ASP A 78 -9.61 -2.18 -21.35
N ALA A 79 -8.71 -1.19 -21.48
CA ALA A 79 -7.52 -1.34 -22.30
C ALA A 79 -6.58 -2.42 -21.74
N SER A 80 -5.74 -2.98 -22.62
CA SER A 80 -4.74 -3.97 -22.22
C SER A 80 -3.72 -3.37 -21.24
N ASP A 81 -3.16 -4.22 -20.38
CA ASP A 81 -2.11 -3.85 -19.43
C ASP A 81 -0.93 -3.14 -20.11
N TYR A 82 -0.55 -3.61 -21.31
CA TYR A 82 0.53 -3.01 -22.09
C TYR A 82 0.16 -1.62 -22.61
N ASP A 83 -1.06 -1.43 -23.15
CA ASP A 83 -1.51 -0.12 -23.62
C ASP A 83 -1.58 0.91 -22.47
N LYS A 84 -2.04 0.48 -21.29
CA LYS A 84 -2.04 1.31 -20.08
C LYS A 84 -0.62 1.68 -19.64
N PHE A 85 0.32 0.74 -19.73
CA PHE A 85 1.74 1.01 -19.48
C PHE A 85 2.34 2.00 -20.49
N LEU A 86 2.06 1.86 -21.78
CA LEU A 86 2.51 2.81 -22.80
C LEU A 86 1.94 4.22 -22.55
N ALA A 87 0.68 4.32 -22.14
CA ALA A 87 0.06 5.58 -21.78
C ALA A 87 0.70 6.22 -20.52
N TRP A 88 1.09 5.39 -19.55
CA TRP A 88 1.89 5.87 -18.41
C TRP A 88 3.26 6.37 -18.86
N ALA A 89 3.98 5.60 -19.68
CA ALA A 89 5.30 5.97 -20.18
C ALA A 89 5.28 7.31 -20.95
N ALA A 90 4.25 7.55 -21.76
CA ALA A 90 4.04 8.85 -22.42
C ALA A 90 3.76 10.00 -21.44
N THR A 91 3.20 9.68 -20.27
CA THR A 91 2.90 10.65 -19.21
C THR A 91 4.13 11.00 -18.38
N VAL A 92 5.06 10.06 -18.15
CA VAL A 92 6.22 10.25 -17.25
C VAL A 92 7.04 11.51 -17.57
N PRO A 93 7.41 11.82 -18.83
CA PRO A 93 8.15 13.05 -19.16
C PRO A 93 7.43 14.34 -18.74
N LYS A 94 6.10 14.30 -18.58
CA LYS A 94 5.27 15.44 -18.14
C LYS A 94 5.15 15.55 -16.62
N THR A 95 5.71 14.59 -15.88
CA THR A 95 5.69 14.57 -14.40
C THR A 95 6.95 15.17 -13.77
N LEU A 96 7.82 15.85 -14.54
CA LEU A 96 8.99 16.53 -13.98
C LEU A 96 8.58 17.45 -12.81
N ARG A 97 9.34 17.37 -11.71
CA ARG A 97 9.07 18.01 -10.41
C ARG A 97 7.93 17.42 -9.59
N ASN A 98 7.18 16.45 -10.12
CA ASN A 98 6.29 15.62 -9.32
C ASN A 98 7.09 14.43 -8.74
N PRO A 99 6.82 13.98 -7.50
CA PRO A 99 7.49 12.81 -6.92
C PRO A 99 7.36 11.55 -7.78
N LEU A 100 6.30 11.43 -8.58
CA LEU A 100 6.12 10.33 -9.55
C LEU A 100 7.32 10.16 -10.48
N TYR A 101 7.99 11.25 -10.87
CA TYR A 101 9.19 11.16 -11.68
C TYR A 101 10.35 10.52 -10.92
N HIS A 102 10.51 10.81 -9.63
CA HIS A 102 11.54 10.16 -8.81
C HIS A 102 11.19 8.69 -8.54
N TRP A 103 9.96 8.40 -8.11
CA TRP A 103 9.53 7.04 -7.77
C TRP A 103 9.66 6.09 -8.96
N THR A 104 9.18 6.50 -10.13
CA THR A 104 9.29 5.71 -11.39
C THR A 104 10.72 5.23 -11.62
N HIS A 105 11.68 6.14 -11.56
CA HIS A 105 13.06 5.81 -11.93
C HIS A 105 13.85 5.17 -10.76
N LEU A 106 13.49 5.48 -9.50
CA LEU A 106 14.03 4.77 -8.33
C LEU A 106 13.58 3.32 -8.31
N GLU A 107 12.31 3.05 -8.63
CA GLU A 107 11.75 1.71 -8.66
C GLU A 107 12.37 0.89 -9.82
N LEU A 108 12.47 1.47 -11.02
CA LEU A 108 13.20 0.88 -12.14
C LEU A 108 14.65 0.53 -11.80
N LYS A 109 15.38 1.47 -11.18
CA LYS A 109 16.78 1.26 -10.80
C LYS A 109 16.93 0.19 -9.71
N ARG A 110 16.14 0.25 -8.64
CA ARG A 110 16.33 -0.60 -7.44
C ARG A 110 15.81 -2.02 -7.62
N PHE A 111 14.62 -2.18 -8.19
CA PHE A 111 13.98 -3.50 -8.31
C PHE A 111 14.39 -4.19 -9.60
N PHE A 112 14.56 -3.43 -10.68
CA PHE A 112 14.81 -3.97 -12.00
C PHE A 112 16.21 -3.66 -12.53
N GLY A 113 17.06 -2.90 -11.84
CA GLY A 113 18.39 -2.53 -12.35
C GLY A 113 18.37 -1.66 -13.62
N ILE A 114 17.22 -1.07 -13.97
CA ILE A 114 17.03 -0.28 -15.19
C ILE A 114 17.33 1.19 -14.89
N THR A 115 18.37 1.75 -15.52
CA THR A 115 18.76 3.17 -15.36
C THR A 115 18.27 4.08 -16.48
N ARG A 116 17.64 3.51 -17.52
CA ARG A 116 17.04 4.27 -18.63
C ARG A 116 15.87 5.10 -18.11
N LEU A 117 15.75 6.34 -18.59
CA LEU A 117 14.56 7.16 -18.34
C LEU A 117 13.36 6.55 -19.07
N LEU A 118 12.19 6.57 -18.45
CA LEU A 118 10.96 6.07 -19.03
C LEU A 118 10.27 7.16 -19.86
N ASP A 119 10.06 6.86 -21.14
CA ASP A 119 9.35 7.64 -22.15
C ASP A 119 8.74 6.70 -23.21
N GLU A 120 8.04 7.25 -24.21
CA GLU A 120 7.39 6.45 -25.26
C GLU A 120 8.38 5.57 -26.05
N LYS A 121 9.64 5.99 -26.17
CA LYS A 121 10.65 5.29 -26.99
C LYS A 121 11.30 4.14 -26.24
N SER A 122 11.57 4.35 -24.96
CA SER A 122 12.19 3.38 -24.06
C SER A 122 11.18 2.36 -23.51
N ALA A 123 9.89 2.69 -23.48
CA ALA A 123 8.85 1.87 -22.87
C ALA A 123 8.86 0.40 -23.33
N PRO A 124 8.90 0.05 -24.64
CA PRO A 124 8.87 -1.35 -25.06
C PRO A 124 10.05 -2.16 -24.49
N GLY A 125 11.26 -1.60 -24.55
CA GLY A 125 12.46 -2.26 -24.03
C GLY A 125 12.53 -2.29 -22.51
N ILE A 126 11.88 -1.37 -21.80
CA ILE A 126 11.74 -1.41 -20.34
C ILE A 126 10.72 -2.47 -19.93
N TRP A 127 9.59 -2.56 -20.63
CA TRP A 127 8.56 -3.56 -20.40
C TRP A 127 9.12 -4.97 -20.49
N GLU A 128 9.83 -5.29 -21.57
CA GLU A 128 10.45 -6.60 -21.79
C GLU A 128 11.48 -6.93 -20.69
N GLU A 129 12.41 -6.01 -20.41
CA GLU A 129 13.46 -6.22 -19.42
C GLU A 129 12.90 -6.38 -18.00
N ALA A 130 11.94 -5.53 -17.62
CA ALA A 130 11.34 -5.58 -16.29
C ALA A 130 10.50 -6.86 -16.10
N ASN A 131 9.73 -7.28 -17.12
CA ASN A 131 8.94 -8.51 -17.04
C ASN A 131 9.81 -9.76 -16.94
N ALA A 132 10.95 -9.80 -17.63
CA ALA A 132 11.90 -10.90 -17.52
C ALA A 132 12.42 -11.06 -16.07
N LYS A 133 12.69 -9.94 -15.39
CA LYS A 133 13.13 -9.95 -13.98
C LYS A 133 11.98 -10.22 -13.01
N LEU A 134 10.78 -9.72 -13.31
CA LEU A 134 9.59 -9.86 -12.47
C LEU A 134 9.20 -11.32 -12.22
N ALA A 135 9.50 -12.24 -13.15
CA ALA A 135 9.24 -13.66 -12.99
C ALA A 135 9.92 -14.30 -11.77
N GLU A 136 10.97 -13.67 -11.23
CA GLU A 136 11.70 -14.13 -10.04
C GLU A 136 11.30 -13.36 -8.76
N MET A 137 10.36 -12.41 -8.86
CA MET A 137 10.05 -11.44 -7.81
C MET A 137 8.65 -11.67 -7.21
N SER A 138 8.51 -12.72 -6.41
CA SER A 138 7.31 -12.90 -5.58
C SER A 138 7.21 -11.82 -4.48
N VAL A 139 6.03 -11.66 -3.88
CA VAL A 139 5.84 -10.75 -2.74
C VAL A 139 6.84 -11.02 -1.61
N HIS A 140 7.08 -12.28 -1.24
CA HIS A 140 8.03 -12.62 -0.17
C HIS A 140 9.46 -12.27 -0.55
N ARG A 141 9.85 -12.53 -1.81
CA ARG A 141 11.18 -12.15 -2.33
C ARG A 141 11.39 -10.64 -2.32
N ILE A 142 10.37 -9.87 -2.69
CA ILE A 142 10.42 -8.40 -2.65
C ILE A 142 10.61 -7.90 -1.21
N LEU A 143 9.81 -8.40 -0.25
CA LEU A 143 9.94 -8.04 1.16
C LEU A 143 11.33 -8.41 1.73
N GLU A 144 11.84 -9.60 1.42
CA GLU A 144 13.15 -10.07 1.89
C GLU A 144 14.30 -9.24 1.31
N SER A 145 14.32 -9.04 -0.01
CA SER A 145 15.37 -8.28 -0.71
C SER A 145 15.45 -6.81 -0.27
N ASN A 146 14.33 -6.24 0.21
CA ASN A 146 14.26 -4.88 0.73
C ASN A 146 14.40 -4.80 2.26
N ARG A 147 14.77 -5.91 2.91
CA ARG A 147 14.99 -5.98 4.37
C ARG A 147 13.78 -5.50 5.18
N VAL A 148 12.57 -5.76 4.69
CA VAL A 148 11.35 -5.42 5.41
C VAL A 148 11.18 -6.37 6.58
N ARG A 149 11.21 -5.84 7.81
CA ARG A 149 11.09 -6.64 9.04
C ARG A 149 9.69 -6.63 9.61
N VAL A 150 8.99 -5.52 9.47
CA VAL A 150 7.60 -5.37 9.94
C VAL A 150 6.79 -4.63 8.89
N VAL A 151 5.58 -5.13 8.67
CA VAL A 151 4.51 -4.47 7.92
C VAL A 151 3.28 -4.45 8.83
N CYS A 152 2.63 -3.30 8.93
CA CYS A 152 1.30 -3.21 9.52
C CYS A 152 0.29 -2.82 8.43
N THR A 153 -0.62 -3.73 8.11
CA THR A 153 -1.71 -3.48 7.14
C THR A 153 -2.81 -2.67 7.80
N THR A 154 -3.79 -2.24 7.02
CA THR A 154 -4.95 -1.49 7.50
C THR A 154 -6.20 -2.32 7.31
N ASP A 155 -6.87 -2.68 8.41
CA ASP A 155 -7.88 -3.73 8.42
C ASP A 155 -9.16 -3.28 9.14
N ASP A 156 -10.32 -3.73 8.65
CA ASP A 156 -11.64 -3.38 9.19
C ASP A 156 -11.94 -4.22 10.46
N PRO A 157 -12.55 -3.66 11.52
CA PRO A 157 -12.92 -4.41 12.71
C PRO A 157 -13.70 -5.70 12.46
N VAL A 158 -14.45 -5.79 11.36
CA VAL A 158 -15.24 -6.99 11.01
C VAL A 158 -14.42 -8.08 10.31
N ASP A 159 -13.18 -7.79 9.92
CA ASP A 159 -12.33 -8.73 9.18
C ASP A 159 -11.95 -9.94 10.04
N SER A 160 -11.91 -11.10 9.38
CA SER A 160 -11.55 -12.37 10.03
C SER A 160 -10.07 -12.49 10.39
N LEU A 161 -9.22 -11.66 9.78
CA LEU A 161 -7.75 -11.70 9.85
C LEU A 161 -7.16 -13.09 9.50
N GLY A 162 -7.86 -13.86 8.67
CA GLY A 162 -7.44 -15.20 8.24
C GLY A 162 -6.07 -15.20 7.56
N HIS A 163 -5.81 -14.22 6.70
CA HIS A 163 -4.53 -14.07 6.00
C HIS A 163 -3.38 -13.74 6.96
N HIS A 164 -3.57 -12.86 7.96
CA HIS A 164 -2.54 -12.60 8.98
C HIS A 164 -2.15 -13.84 9.76
N ARG A 165 -3.13 -14.67 10.14
CA ARG A 165 -2.86 -15.94 10.81
C ARG A 165 -2.09 -16.91 9.92
N ALA A 166 -2.46 -17.00 8.64
CA ALA A 166 -1.73 -17.82 7.67
C ALA A 166 -0.28 -17.34 7.48
N ILE A 167 -0.07 -16.01 7.40
CA ILE A 167 1.27 -15.42 7.29
C ILE A 167 2.09 -15.69 8.56
N ALA A 168 1.51 -15.51 9.75
CA ALA A 168 2.19 -15.76 11.02
C ALA A 168 2.60 -17.23 11.21
N ALA A 169 1.87 -18.16 10.57
CA ALA A 169 2.20 -19.58 10.55
C ALA A 169 3.16 -19.99 9.41
N SER A 170 3.48 -19.06 8.50
CA SER A 170 4.38 -19.32 7.36
C SER A 170 5.86 -19.14 7.75
N SER A 171 6.76 -19.45 6.82
CA SER A 171 8.21 -19.22 6.98
C SER A 171 8.66 -17.79 6.63
N LEU A 172 7.73 -16.88 6.32
CA LEU A 172 8.06 -15.49 6.00
C LEU A 172 8.75 -14.81 7.18
N LYS A 173 9.92 -14.21 6.93
CA LYS A 173 10.69 -13.52 7.98
C LYS A 173 10.09 -12.16 8.35
N THR A 174 9.44 -11.50 7.40
CA THR A 174 8.71 -10.24 7.63
C THR A 174 7.50 -10.51 8.49
N ARG A 175 7.37 -9.78 9.60
CA ARG A 175 6.19 -9.87 10.45
C ARG A 175 5.10 -8.98 9.88
N VAL A 176 3.89 -9.52 9.73
CA VAL A 176 2.74 -8.79 9.20
C VAL A 176 1.67 -8.71 10.28
N TYR A 177 1.40 -7.50 10.73
CA TYR A 177 0.42 -7.23 11.79
C TYR A 177 -0.77 -6.46 11.23
N PRO A 178 -1.98 -6.69 11.75
CA PRO A 178 -3.13 -5.88 11.40
C PRO A 178 -3.12 -4.54 12.15
N THR A 179 -3.72 -3.51 11.57
CA THR A 179 -4.04 -2.23 12.22
C THR A 179 -5.54 -2.07 12.29
N PHE A 180 -6.08 -1.76 13.47
CA PHE A 180 -7.52 -1.63 13.69
C PHE A 180 -8.03 -0.28 13.15
N ARG A 181 -8.80 -0.28 12.05
CA ARG A 181 -9.34 0.95 11.45
C ARG A 181 -10.88 1.00 11.46
N PRO A 182 -11.50 1.59 12.49
CA PRO A 182 -12.94 1.55 12.69
C PRO A 182 -13.69 2.71 12.00
N ASP A 183 -13.26 3.19 10.84
CA ASP A 183 -13.85 4.37 10.19
C ASP A 183 -15.36 4.24 9.99
N LYS A 184 -15.84 3.06 9.57
CA LYS A 184 -17.28 2.80 9.35
C LYS A 184 -18.11 2.86 10.63
N ALA A 185 -17.49 2.67 11.80
CA ALA A 185 -18.14 2.85 13.10
C ALA A 185 -18.56 4.30 13.35
N LEU A 186 -17.95 5.26 12.65
CA LEU A 186 -18.20 6.69 12.79
C LEU A 186 -19.12 7.25 11.69
N ARG A 187 -19.53 6.43 10.71
CA ARG A 187 -20.34 6.85 9.54
C ARG A 187 -21.85 6.88 9.82
N VAL A 188 -22.23 7.33 11.02
CA VAL A 188 -23.63 7.38 11.47
C VAL A 188 -24.50 8.34 10.66
N ASP A 189 -23.89 9.26 9.92
CA ASP A 189 -24.52 10.18 8.96
C ASP A 189 -24.97 9.49 7.66
N ASP A 190 -24.52 8.26 7.42
CA ASP A 190 -24.98 7.37 6.34
C ASP A 190 -25.60 6.09 6.93
N PRO A 191 -26.90 6.10 7.30
CA PRO A 191 -27.54 4.97 7.96
C PRO A 191 -27.52 3.67 7.15
N ALA A 192 -27.54 3.75 5.82
CA ALA A 192 -27.54 2.56 4.97
C ALA A 192 -26.21 1.82 5.08
N LEU A 193 -25.10 2.56 5.01
CA LEU A 193 -23.76 2.00 5.17
C LEU A 193 -23.50 1.57 6.62
N PHE A 194 -23.88 2.41 7.59
CA PHE A 194 -23.67 2.14 9.01
C PHE A 194 -24.42 0.90 9.49
N ASN A 195 -25.71 0.76 9.15
CA ASN A 195 -26.51 -0.39 9.58
C ASN A 195 -25.98 -1.70 8.98
N ALA A 196 -25.68 -1.71 7.68
CA ALA A 196 -25.14 -2.90 7.02
C ALA A 196 -23.79 -3.33 7.62
N TRP A 197 -22.93 -2.39 7.96
CA TRP A 197 -21.67 -2.68 8.64
C TRP A 197 -21.88 -3.12 10.09
N THR A 198 -22.85 -2.54 10.80
CA THR A 198 -23.19 -2.92 12.17
C THR A 198 -23.72 -4.36 12.25
N ASP A 199 -24.47 -4.82 11.26
CA ASP A 199 -24.88 -6.24 11.13
C ASP A 199 -23.66 -7.17 10.96
N GLN A 200 -22.67 -6.76 10.18
CA GLN A 200 -21.41 -7.49 10.03
C GLN A 200 -20.61 -7.52 11.33
N LEU A 201 -20.54 -6.39 12.05
CA LEU A 201 -19.90 -6.29 13.34
C LEU A 201 -20.57 -7.20 14.38
N ALA A 202 -21.90 -7.21 14.41
CA ALA A 202 -22.69 -8.09 15.28
C ALA A 202 -22.34 -9.57 15.03
N GLY A 203 -22.29 -9.98 13.76
CA GLY A 203 -21.88 -11.33 13.37
C GLY A 203 -20.42 -11.64 13.71
N ALA A 204 -19.48 -10.73 13.45
CA ALA A 204 -18.05 -10.93 13.71
C ALA A 204 -17.70 -10.95 15.21
N ALA A 205 -18.51 -10.31 16.06
CA ALA A 205 -18.34 -10.25 17.50
C ALA A 205 -19.26 -11.21 18.28
N ASP A 206 -20.20 -11.89 17.60
CA ASP A 206 -21.29 -12.66 18.21
C ASP A 206 -21.97 -11.86 19.34
N THR A 207 -22.47 -10.67 18.98
CA THR A 207 -23.02 -9.68 19.93
C THR A 207 -24.15 -8.90 19.27
N ASP A 208 -25.25 -8.69 19.99
CA ASP A 208 -26.33 -7.81 19.53
C ASP A 208 -25.87 -6.33 19.55
N CYS A 209 -25.92 -5.67 18.40
CA CYS A 209 -25.54 -4.26 18.22
C CYS A 209 -26.75 -3.31 18.11
N ALA A 210 -27.98 -3.77 18.40
CA ALA A 210 -29.19 -2.94 18.28
C ALA A 210 -29.25 -1.76 19.28
N ARG A 211 -28.41 -1.77 20.32
CA ARG A 211 -28.26 -0.68 21.29
C ARG A 211 -26.79 -0.26 21.38
N PHE A 212 -26.58 0.99 21.78
CA PHE A 212 -25.25 1.57 21.90
C PHE A 212 -24.29 0.76 22.79
N GLU A 213 -24.77 0.26 23.93
CA GLU A 213 -23.96 -0.61 24.81
C GLU A 213 -23.46 -1.87 24.09
N GLY A 214 -24.35 -2.57 23.39
CA GLY A 214 -24.01 -3.78 22.62
C GLY A 214 -23.06 -3.49 21.47
N PHE A 215 -23.23 -2.35 20.80
CA PHE A 215 -22.29 -1.85 19.79
C PHE A 215 -20.88 -1.61 20.35
N LEU A 216 -20.77 -0.94 21.49
CA LEU A 216 -19.48 -0.73 22.17
C LEU A 216 -18.86 -2.05 22.62
N ASP A 217 -19.64 -2.99 23.13
CA ASP A 217 -19.16 -4.31 23.53
C ASP A 217 -18.65 -5.12 22.34
N ALA A 218 -19.34 -5.06 21.19
CA ALA A 218 -18.88 -5.68 19.96
C ALA A 218 -17.52 -5.09 19.52
N LEU A 219 -17.38 -3.77 19.50
CA LEU A 219 -16.11 -3.10 19.20
C LEU A 219 -14.99 -3.50 20.17
N ARG A 220 -15.27 -3.57 21.48
CA ARG A 220 -14.29 -4.03 22.49
C ARG A 220 -13.84 -5.46 22.22
N LYS A 221 -14.76 -6.37 21.91
CA LYS A 221 -14.45 -7.76 21.55
C LYS A 221 -13.58 -7.84 20.29
N ARG A 222 -13.91 -7.07 19.25
CA ARG A 222 -13.11 -7.01 18.02
C ARG A 222 -11.72 -6.41 18.26
N HIS A 223 -11.63 -5.36 19.06
CA HIS A 223 -10.34 -4.77 19.43
C HIS A 223 -9.46 -5.76 20.22
N ALA A 224 -10.05 -6.51 21.16
CA ALA A 224 -9.35 -7.57 21.89
C ALA A 224 -8.91 -8.71 20.95
N PHE A 225 -9.74 -9.10 19.99
CA PHE A 225 -9.39 -10.07 18.95
C PHE A 225 -8.18 -9.61 18.12
N PHE A 226 -8.18 -8.36 17.65
CA PHE A 226 -7.06 -7.76 16.94
C PHE A 226 -5.78 -7.76 17.79
N HIS A 227 -5.87 -7.36 19.06
CA HIS A 227 -4.75 -7.40 19.98
C HIS A 227 -4.14 -8.82 20.10
N ALA A 228 -4.99 -9.84 20.19
CA ALA A 228 -4.59 -11.24 20.23
C ALA A 228 -3.93 -11.72 18.91
N GLN A 229 -4.24 -11.09 17.78
CA GLN A 229 -3.54 -11.30 16.50
C GLN A 229 -2.24 -10.48 16.36
N GLY A 230 -1.82 -9.76 17.40
CA GLY A 230 -0.60 -8.96 17.39
C GLY A 230 -0.78 -7.51 16.98
N CYS A 231 -2.01 -7.03 16.74
CA CYS A 231 -2.30 -5.62 16.49
C CYS A 231 -1.79 -4.73 17.63
N ARG A 232 -1.10 -3.64 17.31
CA ARG A 232 -0.63 -2.63 18.28
C ARG A 232 -0.94 -1.20 17.86
N LEU A 233 -1.71 -1.02 16.79
CA LEU A 233 -2.00 0.26 16.19
C LEU A 233 -3.49 0.38 15.87
N SER A 234 -3.99 1.60 15.94
CA SER A 234 -5.30 1.96 15.40
C SER A 234 -5.14 3.15 14.47
N ASP A 235 -5.82 3.13 13.34
CA ASP A 235 -5.84 4.21 12.36
C ASP A 235 -7.27 4.76 12.25
N HIS A 236 -7.42 6.06 12.00
CA HIS A 236 -8.70 6.73 11.91
C HIS A 236 -8.67 7.78 10.80
N GLY A 237 -9.45 7.53 9.74
CA GLY A 237 -9.66 8.47 8.65
C GLY A 237 -10.72 9.51 9.01
N LEU A 238 -10.31 10.64 9.59
CA LEU A 238 -11.21 11.73 9.96
C LEU A 238 -11.17 12.86 8.94
N GLU A 239 -12.18 12.94 8.07
CA GLU A 239 -12.35 14.07 7.14
C GLU A 239 -12.70 15.37 7.89
N ARG A 240 -13.40 15.23 9.02
CA ARG A 240 -13.72 16.30 9.97
C ARG A 240 -13.65 15.74 11.39
N CYS A 241 -13.06 16.51 12.31
CA CYS A 241 -13.00 16.15 13.72
C CYS A 241 -14.11 16.89 14.48
N PHE A 242 -15.30 16.29 14.55
CA PHE A 242 -16.37 16.81 15.39
C PHE A 242 -16.01 16.58 16.87
N ALA A 243 -16.27 17.57 17.72
CA ALA A 243 -16.02 17.48 19.14
C ALA A 243 -17.13 18.20 19.91
N GLU A 244 -17.93 17.43 20.63
CA GLU A 244 -18.89 17.92 21.62
C GLU A 244 -18.67 17.17 22.94
N PRO A 245 -18.96 17.79 24.10
CA PRO A 245 -18.92 17.10 25.37
C PRO A 245 -19.85 15.87 25.35
N CYS A 246 -19.30 14.68 25.55
CA CYS A 246 -20.08 13.46 25.70
C CYS A 246 -20.71 13.42 27.10
N SER A 247 -22.04 13.34 27.18
CA SER A 247 -22.77 13.25 28.44
C SER A 247 -22.82 11.84 29.03
N ASP A 248 -22.48 10.83 28.23
CA ASP A 248 -22.42 9.44 28.65
C ASP A 248 -21.20 9.23 29.56
N ARG A 249 -21.44 8.63 30.73
CA ARG A 249 -20.42 8.37 31.76
C ARG A 249 -20.03 6.90 31.81
#